data_AF-A0A8T7BRS6-F1
#
_entry.id   AF-A0A8T7BRS6-F1
#
_cell.length_a   1.000
_cell.length_b   1.000
_cell.length_c   1.000
_cell.angle_alpha   90.00
_cell.angle_beta   90.00
_cell.angle_gamma   90.00
#
_symmetry.space_group_name_H-M   'P 1'
#
loop_
_entity.id
_entity.type
_entity.pdbx_description
1 polymer ?
#
loop_
_entity_poly.entity_id
_entity_poly.type
_entity_poly.pdbx_seq_one_letter_code
_entity_poly.pdbx_strand_id
1 'polypeptide(L)'
;METLKQFTSRALVILFATVVLCVPAQAAHRVLLFNNFAMDKILEMWPDYVESVNNQARGMENAGERGAINQAPLRSHLNQLLREQPTPEQYGDGFKKLIAENFHPAGRTTFGSRVNTSAQVSAYHYLLRKDKKLPIRHAMALDLARQAIPEAAAAGFYEHRGALWETIEYNPWLWLSGMTSEGDWDAPNRGCMQGDLAVKPGVEVRQVKEVLEICPDFNAPSVQALMRGVRSGWRWVGVHGVGTHAIRIFVQKLEEHMAARPKFLTMDFVREARYGFAHGTMIGPVPDVVEAMKKYNLYIPIDAARSLSIEPDNCRQNYVEACFNFLAPVKTMLD
;
A
#
# COMPACT_ATOMS: atom_id res chain seq x y z
N MET A 1 -20.34 -43.82 47.04
CA MET A 1 -20.73 -44.03 45.62
C MET A 1 -21.46 -42.78 45.15
N GLU A 2 -20.78 -41.88 44.44
CA GLU A 2 -21.48 -40.79 43.74
C GLU A 2 -22.34 -41.40 42.64
N THR A 3 -23.59 -40.95 42.54
CA THR A 3 -24.52 -41.48 41.54
C THR A 3 -24.12 -40.99 40.14
N LEU A 4 -24.36 -41.81 39.12
CA LEU A 4 -24.01 -41.50 37.72
C LEU A 4 -24.55 -40.12 37.26
N LYS A 5 -25.65 -39.65 37.85
CA LYS A 5 -26.24 -38.31 37.66
C LYS A 5 -25.39 -37.16 38.23
N GLN A 6 -24.77 -37.35 39.40
CA GLN A 6 -23.88 -36.36 40.00
C GLN A 6 -22.57 -36.23 39.21
N PHE A 7 -22.07 -37.34 38.68
CA PHE A 7 -20.86 -37.33 37.85
C PHE A 7 -21.09 -36.64 36.49
N THR A 8 -22.23 -36.90 35.83
CA THR A 8 -22.61 -36.22 34.57
C THR A 8 -22.90 -34.74 34.77
N SER A 9 -23.56 -34.36 35.87
CA SER A 9 -23.80 -32.95 36.22
C SER A 9 -22.49 -32.19 36.44
N ARG A 10 -21.55 -32.76 37.20
CA ARG A 10 -20.24 -32.12 37.43
C ARG A 10 -19.38 -32.07 36.17
N ALA A 11 -19.38 -33.14 35.37
CA ALA A 11 -18.67 -33.15 34.09
C ALA A 11 -19.22 -32.10 33.12
N LEU A 12 -20.55 -31.93 33.03
CA LEU A 12 -21.16 -30.88 32.21
C LEU A 12 -20.86 -29.47 32.73
N VAL A 13 -20.88 -29.25 34.04
CA VAL A 13 -20.53 -27.94 34.63
C VAL A 13 -19.05 -27.62 34.42
N ILE A 14 -18.15 -28.61 34.55
CA ILE A 14 -16.72 -28.43 34.26
C ILE A 14 -16.51 -28.19 32.76
N LEU A 15 -17.17 -28.93 31.87
CA LEU A 15 -17.05 -28.72 30.43
C LEU A 15 -17.59 -27.36 30.01
N PHE A 16 -18.73 -26.93 30.57
CA PHE A 16 -19.32 -25.62 30.30
C PHE A 16 -18.47 -24.49 30.88
N ALA A 17 -17.93 -24.65 32.09
CA ALA A 17 -16.97 -23.71 32.67
C ALA A 17 -15.66 -23.67 31.86
N THR A 18 -15.20 -24.80 31.32
CA THR A 18 -14.01 -24.84 30.45
C THR A 18 -14.30 -24.17 29.11
N VAL A 19 -15.48 -24.36 28.51
CA VAL A 19 -15.88 -23.68 27.26
C VAL A 19 -16.10 -22.18 27.46
N VAL A 20 -16.67 -21.76 28.60
CA VAL A 20 -16.89 -20.34 28.93
C VAL A 20 -15.59 -19.64 29.38
N LEU A 21 -14.65 -20.35 29.99
CA LEU A 21 -13.33 -19.84 30.37
C LEU A 21 -12.27 -20.02 29.26
N CYS A 22 -12.56 -20.82 28.22
CA CYS A 22 -11.80 -20.91 26.97
C CYS A 22 -12.40 -20.05 25.86
N VAL A 23 -13.11 -18.96 26.19
CA VAL A 23 -13.03 -17.80 25.31
C VAL A 23 -11.57 -17.38 25.39
N PRO A 24 -10.75 -17.54 24.33
CA PRO A 24 -9.41 -17.03 24.41
C PRO A 24 -9.58 -15.55 24.71
N ALA A 25 -9.03 -15.09 25.84
CA ALA A 25 -8.75 -13.68 26.02
C ALA A 25 -7.66 -13.31 25.01
N GLN A 26 -7.97 -13.40 23.71
CA GLN A 26 -7.27 -12.70 22.66
C GLN A 26 -7.56 -11.25 22.97
N ALA A 27 -6.65 -10.66 23.74
CA ALA A 27 -6.71 -9.28 24.16
C ALA A 27 -7.23 -8.44 22.99
N ALA A 28 -8.27 -7.64 23.25
CA ALA A 28 -8.86 -6.71 22.31
C ALA A 28 -7.77 -5.72 21.85
N HIS A 29 -7.02 -6.14 20.85
CA HIS A 29 -5.91 -5.43 20.27
C HIS A 29 -6.51 -4.38 19.35
N ARG A 30 -6.86 -3.22 19.90
CA ARG A 30 -7.26 -2.05 19.10
C ARG A 30 -6.11 -1.71 18.15
N VAL A 31 -6.25 -2.15 16.90
CA VAL A 31 -5.85 -1.35 15.76
C VAL A 31 -7.00 -0.36 15.60
N LEU A 32 -6.71 0.94 15.53
CA LEU A 32 -7.71 1.93 15.13
C LEU A 32 -7.08 2.67 13.96
N LEU A 33 -7.31 2.19 12.74
CA LEU A 33 -6.87 2.92 11.54
C LEU A 33 -7.77 4.12 11.24
N PHE A 34 -8.91 4.24 11.94
CA PHE A 34 -9.89 5.32 11.87
C PHE A 34 -10.14 5.87 13.27
N ASN A 35 -10.20 7.20 13.39
CA ASN A 35 -10.88 7.81 14.53
C ASN A 35 -12.40 7.73 14.33
N ASN A 36 -13.20 8.11 15.34
CA ASN A 36 -14.66 8.01 15.25
C ASN A 36 -15.24 8.79 14.05
N PHE A 37 -14.74 10.00 13.79
CA PHE A 37 -15.20 10.80 12.65
C PHE A 37 -14.92 10.11 11.30
N ALA A 38 -13.71 9.57 11.13
CA ALA A 38 -13.34 8.81 9.95
C ALA A 38 -14.19 7.54 9.83
N MET A 39 -14.46 6.85 10.94
CA MET A 39 -15.33 5.68 10.95
C MET A 39 -16.75 6.03 10.50
N ASP A 40 -17.35 7.10 11.05
CA ASP A 40 -18.69 7.54 10.68
C ASP A 40 -18.78 7.84 9.18
N LYS A 41 -17.75 8.50 8.62
CA LYS A 41 -17.67 8.77 7.18
C LYS A 41 -17.46 7.52 6.34
N ILE A 42 -16.66 6.56 6.80
CA ILE A 42 -16.51 5.28 6.12
C ILE A 42 -17.84 4.53 6.10
N LEU A 43 -18.58 4.50 7.21
CA LEU A 43 -19.89 3.86 7.29
C LEU A 43 -20.96 4.56 6.44
N GLU A 44 -20.89 5.88 6.28
CA GLU A 44 -21.76 6.63 5.36
C GLU A 44 -21.56 6.19 3.89
N MET A 45 -20.31 6.00 3.47
CA MET A 45 -19.97 5.62 2.08
C MET A 45 -20.00 4.11 1.82
N TRP A 46 -19.76 3.32 2.86
CA TRP A 46 -19.68 1.87 2.82
C TRP A 46 -20.48 1.29 4.01
N PRO A 47 -21.83 1.25 3.90
CA PRO A 47 -22.70 0.89 5.01
C PRO A 47 -22.46 -0.52 5.58
N ASP A 48 -22.06 -1.46 4.75
CA ASP A 48 -21.73 -2.84 5.12
C ASP A 48 -20.24 -3.03 5.50
N TYR A 49 -19.47 -1.94 5.66
CA TYR A 49 -18.03 -1.99 5.96
C TYR A 49 -17.68 -2.97 7.08
N VAL A 50 -18.38 -2.88 8.21
CA VAL A 50 -18.09 -3.70 9.39
C VAL A 50 -18.25 -5.19 9.08
N GLU A 51 -19.39 -5.54 8.48
CA GLU A 51 -19.68 -6.92 8.09
C GLU A 51 -18.67 -7.43 7.05
N SER A 52 -18.40 -6.63 6.03
CA SER A 52 -17.48 -6.99 4.95
C SER A 52 -16.06 -7.22 5.47
N VAL A 53 -15.53 -6.32 6.30
CA VAL A 53 -14.19 -6.47 6.89
C VAL A 53 -14.14 -7.66 7.85
N ASN A 54 -15.17 -7.87 8.67
CA ASN A 54 -15.24 -9.03 9.57
C ASN A 54 -15.23 -10.36 8.80
N ASN A 55 -15.95 -10.42 7.68
CA ASN A 55 -15.97 -11.60 6.80
C ASN A 55 -14.61 -11.86 6.12
N GLN A 56 -13.87 -10.80 5.81
CA GLN A 56 -12.57 -10.87 5.13
C GLN A 56 -11.38 -11.09 6.08
N ALA A 57 -11.50 -10.75 7.36
CA ALA A 57 -10.43 -10.80 8.34
C ALA A 57 -10.51 -12.03 9.27
N ARG A 58 -10.52 -13.24 8.67
CA ARG A 58 -10.53 -14.50 9.43
C ARG A 58 -9.39 -14.56 10.45
N GLY A 59 -9.71 -15.01 11.66
CA GLY A 59 -8.75 -15.10 12.78
C GLY A 59 -8.59 -13.79 13.57
N MET A 60 -9.39 -12.77 13.27
CA MET A 60 -9.42 -11.52 14.02
C MET A 60 -10.85 -11.15 14.42
N GLU A 61 -11.09 -11.03 15.72
CA GLU A 61 -12.40 -10.61 16.22
C GLU A 61 -12.64 -9.11 15.97
N ASN A 62 -13.85 -8.78 15.51
CA ASN A 62 -14.35 -7.42 15.36
C ASN A 62 -13.39 -6.48 14.59
N ALA A 63 -12.90 -6.97 13.45
CA ALA A 63 -11.96 -6.27 12.59
C ALA A 63 -12.53 -4.99 11.98
N GLY A 64 -13.79 -5.04 11.54
CA GLY A 64 -14.50 -3.91 10.95
C GLY A 64 -14.75 -2.81 11.97
N GLU A 65 -15.17 -3.17 13.18
CA GLU A 65 -15.37 -2.24 14.29
C GLU A 65 -14.06 -1.58 14.75
N ARG A 66 -12.91 -2.19 14.42
CA ARG A 66 -11.56 -1.68 14.67
C ARG A 66 -11.04 -0.80 13.53
N GLY A 67 -11.80 -0.62 12.44
CA GLY A 67 -11.34 0.13 11.28
C GLY A 67 -10.20 -0.59 10.54
N ALA A 68 -10.01 -1.90 10.75
CA ALA A 68 -8.95 -2.62 10.08
C ALA A 68 -9.23 -2.72 8.58
N ILE A 69 -8.17 -2.72 7.79
CA ILE A 69 -8.29 -2.85 6.34
C ILE A 69 -7.38 -3.99 5.92
N ASN A 70 -7.98 -4.98 5.27
CA ASN A 70 -7.22 -6.00 4.56
C ASN A 70 -6.95 -5.48 3.16
N GLN A 71 -5.75 -5.70 2.64
CA GLN A 71 -5.25 -5.15 1.38
C GLN A 71 -4.65 -6.27 0.51
N ALA A 72 -5.46 -7.30 0.23
CA ALA A 72 -4.97 -8.49 -0.47
C ALA A 72 -5.44 -8.51 -1.94
N PRO A 73 -4.55 -8.75 -2.92
CA PRO A 73 -4.96 -9.16 -4.27
C PRO A 73 -5.90 -10.36 -4.19
N LEU A 74 -6.87 -10.49 -5.10
CA LEU A 74 -7.87 -11.56 -5.08
C LEU A 74 -7.28 -12.96 -4.83
N ARG A 75 -6.15 -13.30 -5.47
CA ARG A 75 -5.47 -14.59 -5.24
C ARG A 75 -4.93 -14.75 -3.82
N SER A 76 -4.33 -13.71 -3.26
CA SER A 76 -3.86 -13.70 -1.87
C SER A 76 -5.03 -13.73 -0.90
N HIS A 77 -6.13 -13.05 -1.24
CA HIS A 77 -7.37 -13.04 -0.47
C HIS A 77 -7.98 -14.46 -0.42
N LEU A 78 -8.08 -15.15 -1.55
CA LEU A 78 -8.55 -16.55 -1.60
C LEU A 78 -7.64 -17.47 -0.78
N ASN A 79 -6.33 -17.32 -0.88
CA ASN A 79 -5.39 -18.09 -0.05
C ASN A 79 -5.57 -17.83 1.45
N GLN A 80 -5.93 -16.60 1.85
CA GLN A 80 -6.25 -16.28 3.24
C GLN A 80 -7.58 -16.89 3.69
N LEU A 81 -8.60 -16.89 2.83
CA LEU A 81 -9.89 -17.51 3.15
C LEU A 81 -9.76 -19.03 3.36
N LEU A 82 -8.88 -19.69 2.59
CA LEU A 82 -8.75 -21.15 2.58
C LEU A 82 -7.80 -21.71 3.65
N ARG A 83 -7.19 -20.87 4.49
CA ARG A 83 -6.20 -21.30 5.50
C ARG A 83 -6.45 -20.63 6.85
N GLU A 84 -6.11 -21.35 7.92
CA GLU A 84 -6.01 -20.76 9.24
C GLU A 84 -4.96 -19.64 9.21
N GLN A 85 -5.37 -18.46 9.69
CA GLN A 85 -4.48 -17.30 9.75
C GLN A 85 -3.67 -17.34 11.04
N PRO A 86 -2.38 -16.97 11.01
CA PRO A 86 -1.58 -16.91 12.22
C PRO A 86 -2.16 -15.87 13.18
N THR A 87 -2.04 -16.13 14.49
CA THR A 87 -2.34 -15.11 15.48
C THR A 87 -1.38 -13.91 15.32
N PRO A 88 -1.75 -12.71 15.82
CA PRO A 88 -0.83 -11.56 15.82
C PRO A 88 0.53 -11.86 16.44
N GLU A 89 0.59 -12.72 17.47
CA GLU A 89 1.84 -13.15 18.10
C GLU A 89 2.67 -14.05 17.17
N GLN A 90 2.06 -15.08 16.58
CA GLN A 90 2.74 -15.97 15.63
C GLN A 90 3.30 -15.21 14.42
N TYR A 91 2.51 -14.28 13.87
CA TYR A 91 2.98 -13.42 12.79
C TYR A 91 4.13 -12.52 13.27
N GLY A 92 4.00 -11.93 14.45
CA GLY A 92 5.04 -11.08 15.06
C GLY A 92 6.37 -11.80 15.26
N ASP A 93 6.34 -13.06 15.71
CA ASP A 93 7.53 -13.89 15.87
C ASP A 93 8.15 -14.27 14.53
N GLY A 94 7.32 -14.62 13.53
CA GLY A 94 7.77 -14.82 12.15
C GLY A 94 8.44 -13.58 11.56
N PHE A 95 7.88 -12.39 11.84
CA PHE A 95 8.47 -11.12 11.42
C PHE A 95 9.82 -10.86 12.11
N LYS A 96 9.93 -11.07 13.42
CA LYS A 96 11.22 -10.98 14.15
C LYS A 96 12.28 -11.89 13.53
N LYS A 97 11.91 -13.15 13.23
CA LYS A 97 12.79 -14.11 12.58
C LYS A 97 13.26 -13.63 11.20
N LEU A 98 12.33 -13.19 10.35
CA LEU A 98 12.65 -12.62 9.03
C LEU A 98 13.68 -11.48 9.15
N ILE A 99 13.46 -10.56 10.10
CA ILE A 99 14.35 -9.42 10.30
C ILE A 99 15.74 -9.87 10.78
N ALA A 100 15.81 -10.77 11.76
CA ALA A 100 17.06 -11.27 12.31
C ALA A 100 17.89 -12.06 11.27
N GLU A 101 17.23 -12.84 10.42
CA GLU A 101 17.91 -13.72 9.46
C GLU A 101 18.24 -13.04 8.12
N ASN A 102 17.50 -12.00 7.73
CA ASN A 102 17.63 -11.41 6.38
C ASN A 102 17.94 -9.91 6.38
N PHE A 103 17.32 -9.14 7.26
CA PHE A 103 17.44 -7.68 7.21
C PHE A 103 18.67 -7.17 7.96
N HIS A 104 18.82 -7.58 9.22
CA HIS A 104 19.97 -7.17 10.02
C HIS A 104 21.31 -7.65 9.46
N PRO A 105 21.46 -8.90 8.97
CA PRO A 105 22.70 -9.35 8.35
C PRO A 105 23.04 -8.57 7.07
N ALA A 106 22.04 -8.03 6.37
CA ALA A 106 22.21 -7.15 5.22
C ALA A 106 22.42 -5.67 5.60
N GLY A 107 22.59 -5.35 6.89
CA GLY A 107 22.77 -3.98 7.38
C GLY A 107 21.53 -3.09 7.29
N ARG A 108 20.34 -3.66 7.07
CA ARG A 108 19.09 -2.89 6.95
C ARG A 108 18.56 -2.52 8.34
N THR A 109 18.36 -1.23 8.56
CA THR A 109 17.87 -0.67 9.84
C THR A 109 16.48 -0.03 9.74
N THR A 110 16.03 0.20 8.51
CA THR A 110 14.72 0.76 8.18
C THR A 110 14.27 0.20 6.84
N PHE A 111 12.96 0.01 6.66
CA PHE A 111 12.39 -0.24 5.34
C PHE A 111 11.02 0.42 5.20
N GLY A 112 10.60 0.68 3.97
CA GLY A 112 9.24 1.10 3.64
C GLY A 112 8.54 0.01 2.86
N SER A 113 7.28 -0.27 3.20
CA SER A 113 6.48 -1.21 2.42
C SER A 113 5.01 -0.93 2.58
N ARG A 114 4.26 -1.47 1.62
CA ARG A 114 2.82 -1.63 1.75
C ARG A 114 2.50 -2.58 2.90
N VAL A 115 1.42 -2.30 3.61
CA VAL A 115 0.87 -3.22 4.62
C VAL A 115 -0.44 -3.76 4.10
N ASN A 116 -0.37 -4.99 3.63
CA ASN A 116 -1.38 -5.60 2.78
C ASN A 116 -2.43 -6.38 3.57
N THR A 117 -2.29 -6.53 4.89
CA THR A 117 -3.21 -7.41 5.64
C THR A 117 -3.51 -6.93 7.04
N SER A 118 -4.74 -7.21 7.50
CA SER A 118 -5.15 -7.00 8.90
C SER A 118 -4.25 -7.77 9.88
N ALA A 119 -3.75 -8.94 9.48
CA ALA A 119 -2.79 -9.73 10.25
C ALA A 119 -1.46 -8.99 10.46
N GLN A 120 -0.89 -8.40 9.40
CA GLN A 120 0.32 -7.58 9.48
C GLN A 120 0.14 -6.38 10.42
N VAL A 121 -0.91 -5.59 10.20
CA VAL A 121 -1.20 -4.40 11.01
C VAL A 121 -1.33 -4.79 12.48
N SER A 122 -2.08 -5.86 12.75
CA SER A 122 -2.33 -6.33 14.11
C SER A 122 -1.09 -6.87 14.79
N ALA A 123 -0.25 -7.62 14.07
CA ALA A 123 1.01 -8.13 14.58
C ALA A 123 1.97 -6.99 14.94
N TYR A 124 2.07 -5.97 14.10
CA TYR A 124 2.91 -4.81 14.39
C TYR A 124 2.43 -4.06 15.63
N HIS A 125 1.12 -3.82 15.75
CA HIS A 125 0.55 -3.20 16.94
C HIS A 125 0.69 -4.07 18.19
N TYR A 126 0.62 -5.41 18.04
CA TYR A 126 0.90 -6.35 19.11
C TYR A 126 2.33 -6.20 19.62
N LEU A 127 3.31 -6.21 18.71
CA LEU A 127 4.73 -6.00 19.05
C LEU A 127 4.97 -4.63 19.68
N LEU A 128 4.37 -3.56 19.17
CA LEU A 128 4.47 -2.22 19.76
C LEU A 128 3.90 -2.17 21.18
N ARG A 129 2.82 -2.91 21.48
CA ARG A 129 2.27 -2.95 22.85
C ARG A 129 3.15 -3.76 23.79
N LYS A 130 3.57 -4.96 23.36
CA LYS A 130 4.36 -5.93 24.13
C LYS A 130 5.78 -5.45 24.37
N ASP A 131 6.46 -5.06 23.29
CA ASP A 131 7.91 -4.80 23.27
C ASP A 131 8.25 -3.30 23.18
N LYS A 132 7.24 -2.42 23.02
CA LYS A 132 7.39 -0.96 22.80
C LYS A 132 8.14 -0.57 21.53
N LYS A 133 8.47 -1.55 20.67
CA LYS A 133 9.17 -1.35 19.39
C LYS A 133 8.85 -2.46 18.39
N LEU A 134 9.11 -2.20 17.12
CA LEU A 134 9.27 -3.23 16.10
C LEU A 134 10.73 -3.72 16.06
N PRO A 135 11.01 -4.93 15.55
CA PRO A 135 12.38 -5.41 15.37
C PRO A 135 13.19 -4.56 14.36
N ILE A 136 12.52 -3.78 13.51
CA ILE A 136 13.12 -2.83 12.57
C ILE A 136 12.16 -1.65 12.40
N ARG A 137 12.69 -0.47 12.04
CA ARG A 137 11.86 0.70 11.73
C ARG A 137 11.10 0.49 10.41
N HIS A 138 9.79 0.71 10.42
CA HIS A 138 8.92 0.46 9.27
C HIS A 138 8.09 1.68 8.87
N ALA A 139 8.32 2.19 7.66
CA ALA A 139 7.45 3.17 7.02
C ALA A 139 6.30 2.44 6.30
N MET A 140 5.14 2.33 6.93
CA MET A 140 3.99 1.63 6.34
C MET A 140 3.27 2.50 5.31
N ALA A 141 2.81 1.91 4.23
CA ALA A 141 1.99 2.61 3.24
C ALA A 141 0.76 1.78 2.87
N LEU A 142 -0.28 2.45 2.36
CA LEU A 142 -1.62 1.87 2.25
C LEU A 142 -2.09 1.89 0.80
N ASP A 143 -2.54 0.72 0.34
CA ASP A 143 -2.98 0.40 -1.01
C ASP A 143 -4.46 -0.01 -1.04
N LEU A 144 -5.34 0.94 -1.39
CA LEU A 144 -6.79 0.70 -1.41
C LEU A 144 -7.42 0.72 -2.78
N ALA A 145 -6.67 1.18 -3.77
CA ALA A 145 -7.05 1.19 -5.17
C ALA A 145 -7.54 -0.18 -5.66
N ARG A 146 -7.07 -1.27 -5.04
CA ARG A 146 -7.33 -2.65 -5.48
C ARG A 146 -8.20 -3.48 -4.54
N GLN A 147 -8.86 -2.86 -3.57
CA GLN A 147 -9.81 -3.58 -2.74
C GLN A 147 -11.12 -3.84 -3.47
N ALA A 148 -11.73 -4.99 -3.22
CA ALA A 148 -13.06 -5.33 -3.72
C ALA A 148 -14.13 -4.61 -2.90
N ILE A 149 -14.10 -3.28 -2.96
CA ILE A 149 -15.00 -2.37 -2.23
C ILE A 149 -15.87 -1.63 -3.25
N PRO A 150 -17.05 -1.14 -2.82
CA PRO A 150 -17.89 -0.33 -3.71
C PRO A 150 -17.10 0.84 -4.31
N GLU A 151 -17.37 1.18 -5.58
CA GLU A 151 -16.64 2.24 -6.30
C GLU A 151 -16.66 3.59 -5.56
N ALA A 152 -17.81 3.93 -4.97
CA ALA A 152 -17.96 5.13 -4.16
C ALA A 152 -17.03 5.13 -2.94
N ALA A 153 -16.90 3.99 -2.26
CA ALA A 153 -16.00 3.83 -1.13
C ALA A 153 -14.54 3.89 -1.57
N ALA A 154 -14.18 3.24 -2.69
CA ALA A 154 -12.84 3.32 -3.26
C ALA A 154 -12.44 4.77 -3.57
N ALA A 155 -13.30 5.51 -4.28
CA ALA A 155 -13.03 6.89 -4.68
C ALA A 155 -12.93 7.85 -3.48
N GLY A 156 -13.76 7.67 -2.44
CA GLY A 156 -13.78 8.56 -1.27
C GLY A 156 -12.77 8.23 -0.18
N PHE A 157 -12.17 7.04 -0.21
CA PHE A 157 -11.48 6.48 0.95
C PHE A 157 -10.42 7.42 1.57
N TYR A 158 -9.44 7.86 0.77
CA TYR A 158 -8.32 8.65 1.29
C TYR A 158 -8.79 10.04 1.75
N GLU A 159 -9.75 10.63 1.03
CA GLU A 159 -10.34 11.92 1.38
C GLU A 159 -11.03 11.89 2.75
N HIS A 160 -11.85 10.87 3.00
CA HIS A 160 -12.68 10.81 4.20
C HIS A 160 -12.00 10.21 5.42
N ARG A 161 -11.00 9.35 5.21
CA ARG A 161 -10.19 8.84 6.32
C ARG A 161 -9.36 9.92 7.00
N GLY A 162 -8.86 10.87 6.20
CA GLY A 162 -7.81 11.79 6.61
C GLY A 162 -6.47 11.07 6.77
N ALA A 163 -5.39 11.82 6.59
CA ALA A 163 -4.04 11.29 6.77
C ALA A 163 -3.66 11.41 8.25
N LEU A 164 -3.65 10.29 8.96
CA LEU A 164 -3.46 10.20 10.43
C LEU A 164 -2.01 10.46 10.87
N TRP A 165 -1.41 11.53 10.35
CA TRP A 165 -0.01 11.86 10.53
C TRP A 165 0.40 12.12 11.98
N GLU A 166 -0.50 12.21 12.96
CA GLU A 166 -0.17 12.62 14.34
C GLU A 166 -0.74 11.71 15.45
N THR A 167 -1.11 10.46 15.15
CA THR A 167 -1.63 9.53 16.18
C THR A 167 -0.51 8.67 16.79
N ILE A 168 -0.83 7.62 17.59
CA ILE A 168 0.12 6.61 18.13
C ILE A 168 1.07 6.00 17.07
N GLU A 169 0.80 6.27 15.79
CA GLU A 169 1.57 6.05 14.59
C GLU A 169 2.75 7.02 14.36
N TYR A 170 2.99 8.03 15.21
CA TYR A 170 4.30 8.72 15.30
C TYR A 170 5.27 7.95 16.21
N ASN A 171 5.26 6.63 16.07
CA ASN A 171 6.21 5.77 16.73
C ASN A 171 7.49 5.73 15.89
N PRO A 172 8.69 5.94 16.47
CA PRO A 172 9.94 5.85 15.71
C PRO A 172 10.17 4.48 15.05
N TRP A 173 9.40 3.46 15.43
CA TRP A 173 9.45 2.11 14.89
C TRP A 173 8.40 1.79 13.83
N LEU A 174 7.27 2.52 13.79
CA LEU A 174 6.20 2.30 12.81
C LEU A 174 5.47 3.62 12.56
N TRP A 175 5.44 4.08 11.32
CA TRP A 175 4.71 5.27 10.94
C TRP A 175 4.03 5.14 9.58
N LEU A 176 2.88 5.80 9.45
CA LEU A 176 2.23 5.96 8.16
C LEU A 176 3.12 6.84 7.28
N SER A 177 3.51 6.29 6.14
CA SER A 177 4.31 6.96 5.12
C SER A 177 3.42 7.51 4.01
N GLY A 178 2.29 6.90 3.67
CA GLY A 178 1.37 7.45 2.68
C GLY A 178 0.67 6.40 1.84
N MET A 179 0.43 6.74 0.58
CA MET A 179 -0.35 5.94 -0.36
C MET A 179 0.53 5.16 -1.33
N THR A 180 0.00 4.02 -1.75
CA THR A 180 0.59 3.18 -2.79
C THR A 180 -0.48 2.60 -3.67
N SER A 181 -0.10 2.13 -4.85
CA SER A 181 -0.97 1.39 -5.77
C SER A 181 -0.11 0.55 -6.70
N GLU A 182 -0.59 -0.66 -6.99
CA GLU A 182 0.04 -1.60 -7.92
C GLU A 182 -0.75 -1.69 -9.22
N GLY A 183 -0.27 -1.02 -10.27
CA GLY A 183 -0.81 -1.20 -11.61
C GLY A 183 -1.92 -0.24 -12.02
N ASP A 184 -2.44 0.62 -11.12
CA ASP A 184 -3.51 1.57 -11.49
C ASP A 184 -2.96 2.82 -12.19
N TRP A 185 -1.70 3.18 -11.92
CA TRP A 185 -1.06 4.35 -12.52
C TRP A 185 -0.18 3.97 -13.71
N ASP A 186 0.79 3.08 -13.49
CA ASP A 186 1.43 2.28 -14.52
C ASP A 186 1.84 0.92 -13.95
N ALA A 187 2.55 0.09 -14.72
CA ALA A 187 3.05 -1.19 -14.23
C ALA A 187 4.46 -1.54 -14.75
N PRO A 188 5.23 -2.33 -14.00
CA PRO A 188 6.52 -2.82 -14.46
C PRO A 188 6.43 -3.65 -15.74
N ASN A 189 7.43 -3.56 -16.62
CA ASN A 189 7.44 -4.11 -17.98
C ASN A 189 6.38 -3.55 -18.94
N ARG A 190 5.55 -2.62 -18.46
CA ARG A 190 4.41 -2.01 -19.15
C ARG A 190 4.32 -0.52 -18.79
N GLY A 191 5.48 0.11 -18.56
CA GLY A 191 5.54 1.50 -18.11
C GLY A 191 4.89 2.45 -19.10
N CYS A 192 4.24 3.48 -18.60
CA CYS A 192 3.64 4.52 -19.44
C CYS A 192 4.76 5.39 -20.04
N MET A 193 5.13 5.17 -21.30
CA MET A 193 6.22 5.90 -21.97
C MET A 193 5.70 6.90 -23.01
N GLN A 194 4.60 6.58 -23.70
CA GLN A 194 3.98 7.40 -24.74
C GLN A 194 5.01 8.07 -25.66
N GLY A 195 5.00 9.40 -25.80
CA GLY A 195 5.92 10.11 -26.68
C GLY A 195 7.40 10.07 -26.28
N ASP A 196 7.74 9.61 -25.08
CA ASP A 196 9.12 9.66 -24.57
C ASP A 196 10.02 8.56 -25.14
N LEU A 197 9.42 7.47 -25.62
CA LEU A 197 10.14 6.38 -26.30
C LEU A 197 9.46 5.97 -27.59
N ALA A 198 10.20 6.06 -28.69
CA ALA A 198 9.73 5.56 -29.99
C ALA A 198 9.66 4.02 -29.99
N VAL A 199 8.63 3.52 -30.67
CA VAL A 199 8.47 2.08 -30.94
C VAL A 199 9.52 1.63 -31.95
N LYS A 200 10.03 0.41 -31.79
CA LYS A 200 11.02 -0.18 -32.69
C LYS A 200 10.47 -0.31 -34.13
N PRO A 201 11.26 -0.05 -35.18
CA PRO A 201 10.85 -0.34 -36.55
C PRO A 201 10.41 -1.80 -36.72
N GLY A 202 9.28 -2.01 -37.40
CA GLY A 202 8.69 -3.34 -37.61
C GLY A 202 7.83 -3.87 -36.46
N VAL A 203 7.73 -3.15 -35.34
CA VAL A 203 6.77 -3.43 -34.27
C VAL A 203 5.55 -2.53 -34.45
N GLU A 204 4.37 -3.09 -34.27
CA GLU A 204 3.10 -2.36 -34.44
C GLU A 204 2.92 -1.36 -33.30
N VAL A 205 2.74 -0.08 -33.64
CA VAL A 205 2.75 1.03 -32.68
C VAL A 205 1.60 0.92 -31.69
N ARG A 206 0.41 0.55 -32.17
CA ARG A 206 -0.79 0.42 -31.34
C ARG A 206 -0.62 -0.68 -30.29
N GLN A 207 -0.02 -1.81 -30.66
CA GLN A 207 0.29 -2.93 -29.78
C GLN A 207 1.21 -2.51 -28.63
N VAL A 208 2.16 -1.60 -28.88
CA VAL A 208 3.00 -1.09 -27.80
C VAL A 208 2.27 0.00 -27.01
N LYS A 209 1.78 1.05 -27.68
CA LYS A 209 1.28 2.27 -27.02
C LYS A 209 -0.10 2.17 -26.39
N GLU A 210 -0.98 1.34 -26.93
CA GLU A 210 -2.35 1.18 -26.43
C GLU A 210 -2.57 -0.13 -25.68
N VAL A 211 -1.82 -1.19 -26.04
CA VAL A 211 -2.02 -2.52 -25.45
C VAL A 211 -0.95 -2.83 -24.41
N LEU A 212 0.33 -2.67 -24.73
CA LEU A 212 1.41 -3.00 -23.80
C LEU A 212 1.55 -1.97 -22.69
N GLU A 213 1.69 -0.69 -23.01
CA GLU A 213 1.82 0.37 -22.01
C GLU A 213 0.54 0.49 -21.17
N ILE A 214 0.70 0.62 -19.86
CA ILE A 214 -0.38 0.95 -18.93
C ILE A 214 -0.17 2.38 -18.49
N CYS A 215 -1.10 3.25 -18.86
CA CYS A 215 -1.19 4.63 -18.41
C CYS A 215 -2.45 4.83 -17.57
N PRO A 216 -2.50 5.84 -16.69
CA PRO A 216 -3.62 6.02 -15.77
C PRO A 216 -4.92 6.32 -16.53
N ASP A 217 -5.97 5.55 -16.27
CA ASP A 217 -7.33 5.85 -16.73
C ASP A 217 -8.07 6.68 -15.68
N PHE A 218 -8.31 7.96 -15.98
CA PHE A 218 -9.00 8.87 -15.06
C PHE A 218 -10.49 8.57 -14.85
N ASN A 219 -11.07 7.65 -15.61
CA ASN A 219 -12.41 7.12 -15.34
C ASN A 219 -12.38 5.98 -14.32
N ALA A 220 -11.21 5.34 -14.09
CA ALA A 220 -11.09 4.26 -13.13
C ALA A 220 -11.23 4.79 -11.69
N PRO A 221 -12.12 4.19 -10.86
CA PRO A 221 -12.31 4.61 -9.47
C PRO A 221 -11.02 4.61 -8.65
N SER A 222 -10.10 3.67 -8.93
CA SER A 222 -8.81 3.58 -8.26
C SER A 222 -7.89 4.78 -8.55
N VAL A 223 -7.80 5.20 -9.81
CA VAL A 223 -7.04 6.39 -10.22
C VAL A 223 -7.65 7.66 -9.63
N GLN A 224 -8.99 7.76 -9.61
CA GLN A 224 -9.69 8.87 -8.97
C GLN A 224 -9.40 8.93 -7.47
N ALA A 225 -9.39 7.78 -6.79
CA ALA A 225 -9.05 7.69 -5.37
C ALA A 225 -7.62 8.20 -5.10
N LEU A 226 -6.66 7.84 -5.96
CA LEU A 226 -5.27 8.28 -5.83
C LEU A 226 -5.15 9.81 -5.88
N MET A 227 -5.83 10.45 -6.83
CA MET A 227 -5.79 11.90 -6.99
C MET A 227 -6.62 12.66 -5.95
N ARG A 228 -7.78 12.11 -5.52
CA ARG A 228 -8.53 12.65 -4.37
C ARG A 228 -7.74 12.57 -3.06
N GLY A 229 -6.92 11.53 -2.90
CA GLY A 229 -5.96 11.40 -1.81
C GLY A 229 -4.94 12.55 -1.81
N VAL A 230 -4.28 12.79 -2.95
CA VAL A 230 -3.38 13.96 -3.13
C VAL A 230 -4.09 15.27 -2.80
N ARG A 231 -5.31 15.45 -3.32
CA ARG A 231 -6.13 16.63 -3.05
C ARG A 231 -6.44 16.82 -1.56
N SER A 232 -6.45 15.73 -0.79
CA SER A 232 -6.77 15.67 0.64
C SER A 232 -5.53 15.65 1.53
N GLY A 233 -4.34 15.90 0.97
CA GLY A 233 -3.09 16.02 1.72
C GLY A 233 -2.38 14.70 1.98
N TRP A 234 -2.79 13.60 1.32
CA TRP A 234 -1.99 12.39 1.32
C TRP A 234 -0.85 12.49 0.32
N ARG A 235 0.32 11.96 0.69
CA ARG A 235 1.41 11.77 -0.26
C ARG A 235 1.44 10.38 -0.85
N TRP A 236 1.84 10.29 -2.10
CA TRP A 236 2.24 9.02 -2.70
C TRP A 236 3.65 8.66 -2.23
N VAL A 237 3.88 7.38 -1.94
CA VAL A 237 5.21 6.86 -1.55
C VAL A 237 5.59 5.57 -2.26
N GLY A 238 4.68 5.02 -3.06
CA GLY A 238 4.88 3.75 -3.76
C GLY A 238 3.74 3.42 -4.70
N VAL A 239 3.15 4.44 -5.33
CA VAL A 239 2.34 4.25 -6.54
C VAL A 239 3.30 3.91 -7.67
N HIS A 240 3.00 2.90 -8.48
CA HIS A 240 3.86 2.55 -9.61
C HIS A 240 4.11 3.78 -10.51
N GLY A 241 5.38 4.05 -10.75
CA GLY A 241 5.85 5.10 -11.66
C GLY A 241 7.11 4.57 -12.34
N VAL A 242 6.89 3.63 -13.25
CA VAL A 242 7.91 2.95 -14.03
C VAL A 242 8.35 3.81 -15.20
N GLY A 243 7.38 4.35 -15.96
CA GLY A 243 7.64 5.15 -17.15
C GLY A 243 7.62 6.66 -16.91
N THR A 244 8.35 7.39 -17.73
CA THR A 244 8.41 8.87 -17.70
C THR A 244 7.06 9.55 -17.80
N HIS A 245 6.22 9.06 -18.71
CA HIS A 245 5.00 9.75 -19.04
C HIS A 245 4.00 9.68 -17.88
N ALA A 246 4.01 8.58 -17.11
CA ALA A 246 3.24 8.48 -15.87
C ALA A 246 3.60 9.58 -14.86
N ILE A 247 4.88 9.94 -14.75
CA ILE A 247 5.34 11.02 -13.85
C ILE A 247 4.88 12.38 -14.40
N ARG A 248 4.99 12.60 -15.73
CA ARG A 248 4.49 13.81 -16.38
C ARG A 248 2.99 14.02 -16.11
N ILE A 249 2.19 12.97 -16.27
CA ILE A 249 0.75 13.01 -15.99
C ILE A 249 0.49 13.36 -14.52
N PHE A 250 1.26 12.78 -13.59
CA PHE A 250 1.12 13.10 -12.17
C PHE A 250 1.36 14.59 -11.91
N VAL A 251 2.42 15.15 -12.47
CA VAL A 251 2.75 16.58 -12.34
C VAL A 251 1.62 17.46 -12.86
N GLN A 252 1.07 17.15 -14.05
CA GLN A 252 -0.06 17.89 -14.61
C GLN A 252 -1.27 17.88 -13.67
N LYS A 253 -1.63 16.72 -13.12
CA LYS A 253 -2.76 16.60 -12.18
C LYS A 253 -2.49 17.22 -10.82
N LEU A 254 -1.26 17.19 -10.36
CA LEU A 254 -0.83 17.90 -9.16
C LEU A 254 -0.99 19.40 -9.35
N GLU A 255 -0.55 19.96 -10.48
CA GLU A 255 -0.70 21.39 -10.81
C GLU A 255 -2.18 21.80 -10.90
N GLU A 256 -3.04 20.99 -11.52
CA GLU A 256 -4.49 21.21 -11.54
C GLU A 256 -5.07 21.27 -10.11
N HIS A 257 -4.65 20.37 -9.21
CA HIS A 257 -5.12 20.35 -7.83
C HIS A 257 -4.55 21.48 -6.98
N MET A 258 -3.30 21.86 -7.19
CA MET A 258 -2.70 23.04 -6.57
C MET A 258 -3.48 24.31 -6.96
N ALA A 259 -3.81 24.47 -8.24
CA ALA A 259 -4.61 25.58 -8.73
C ALA A 259 -6.04 25.58 -8.14
N ALA A 260 -6.65 24.41 -7.96
CA ALA A 260 -7.97 24.28 -7.35
C ALA A 260 -7.98 24.46 -5.82
N ARG A 261 -6.84 24.28 -5.14
CA ARG A 261 -6.71 24.39 -3.66
C ARG A 261 -5.45 25.15 -3.23
N PRO A 262 -5.25 26.41 -3.66
CA PRO A 262 -4.00 27.14 -3.47
C PRO A 262 -3.69 27.46 -2.00
N LYS A 263 -4.69 27.40 -1.11
CA LYS A 263 -4.51 27.60 0.34
C LYS A 263 -4.00 26.36 1.08
N PHE A 264 -4.14 25.16 0.49
CA PHE A 264 -3.83 23.88 1.15
C PHE A 264 -2.69 23.14 0.45
N LEU A 265 -2.69 23.12 -0.89
CA LEU A 265 -1.64 22.50 -1.69
C LEU A 265 -0.66 23.58 -2.18
N THR A 266 0.02 24.21 -1.23
CA THR A 266 1.07 25.18 -1.53
C THR A 266 2.30 24.49 -2.11
N MET A 267 3.18 25.25 -2.76
CA MET A 267 4.47 24.71 -3.23
C MET A 267 5.28 24.11 -2.08
N ASP A 268 5.28 24.76 -0.93
CA ASP A 268 6.00 24.29 0.26
C ASP A 268 5.42 22.95 0.73
N PHE A 269 4.09 22.85 0.87
CA PHE A 269 3.42 21.59 1.21
C PHE A 269 3.80 20.48 0.23
N VAL A 270 3.75 20.76 -1.07
CA VAL A 270 4.05 19.76 -2.10
C VAL A 270 5.50 19.28 -2.02
N ARG A 271 6.44 20.20 -1.82
CA ARG A 271 7.87 19.87 -1.67
C ARG A 271 8.15 19.10 -0.39
N GLU A 272 7.50 19.46 0.72
CA GLU A 272 7.65 18.78 2.01
C GLU A 272 7.01 17.38 2.00
N ALA A 273 5.90 17.23 1.29
CA ALA A 273 5.25 15.94 1.11
C ALA A 273 6.19 14.93 0.47
N ARG A 274 7.10 15.35 -0.43
CA ARG A 274 8.01 14.45 -1.17
C ARG A 274 7.25 13.32 -1.85
N TYR A 275 6.25 13.69 -2.66
CA TYR A 275 5.47 12.74 -3.44
C TYR A 275 6.40 11.80 -4.20
N GLY A 276 6.13 10.50 -4.12
CA GLY A 276 6.99 9.53 -4.74
C GLY A 276 6.30 8.29 -5.26
N PHE A 277 7.10 7.58 -6.06
CA PHE A 277 6.65 6.46 -6.88
C PHE A 277 7.31 5.16 -6.43
N ALA A 278 6.98 4.05 -7.10
CA ALA A 278 7.64 2.76 -6.96
C ALA A 278 8.32 2.35 -8.27
N HIS A 279 9.37 1.53 -8.14
CA HIS A 279 10.16 0.91 -9.21
C HIS A 279 11.08 1.87 -9.98
N GLY A 280 10.52 2.88 -10.64
CA GLY A 280 11.31 3.80 -11.45
C GLY A 280 12.26 3.14 -12.45
N THR A 281 11.83 2.03 -13.06
CA THR A 281 12.71 1.17 -13.85
C THR A 281 12.93 1.64 -15.29
N MET A 282 12.09 2.54 -15.80
CA MET A 282 12.16 3.10 -17.16
C MET A 282 11.94 4.62 -17.18
N ILE A 283 12.60 5.35 -16.27
CA ILE A 283 12.36 6.80 -16.08
C ILE A 283 13.18 7.69 -16.99
N GLY A 284 14.34 7.27 -17.51
CA GLY A 284 15.15 8.13 -18.40
C GLY A 284 15.44 9.58 -17.95
N PRO A 285 16.32 10.27 -18.68
CA PRO A 285 16.65 11.67 -18.39
C PRO A 285 15.82 12.63 -19.26
N VAL A 286 14.48 12.53 -19.19
CA VAL A 286 13.61 13.39 -20.00
C VAL A 286 13.55 14.80 -19.40
N PRO A 287 13.98 15.87 -20.09
CA PRO A 287 14.28 17.16 -19.46
C PRO A 287 13.11 17.77 -18.68
N ASP A 288 11.90 17.79 -19.25
CA ASP A 288 10.74 18.39 -18.59
C ASP A 288 10.32 17.61 -17.34
N VAL A 289 10.46 16.27 -17.37
CA VAL A 289 10.19 15.40 -16.22
C VAL A 289 11.22 15.62 -15.11
N VAL A 290 12.52 15.67 -15.47
CA VAL A 290 13.61 15.93 -14.51
C VAL A 290 13.43 17.29 -13.84
N GLU A 291 13.13 18.33 -14.61
CA GLU A 291 12.91 19.66 -14.06
C GLU A 291 11.65 19.73 -13.19
N ALA A 292 10.58 19.01 -13.56
CA ALA A 292 9.40 18.88 -12.70
C ALA A 292 9.72 18.13 -11.39
N MET A 293 10.50 17.07 -11.44
CA MET A 293 10.95 16.32 -10.25
C MET A 293 11.74 17.22 -9.30
N LYS A 294 12.67 18.04 -9.81
CA LYS A 294 13.40 19.04 -9.03
C LYS A 294 12.47 20.12 -8.49
N LYS A 295 11.59 20.68 -9.33
CA LYS A 295 10.65 21.75 -8.96
C LYS A 295 9.77 21.35 -7.80
N TYR A 296 9.21 20.14 -7.83
CA TYR A 296 8.25 19.63 -6.84
C TYR A 296 8.86 18.74 -5.76
N ASN A 297 10.18 18.52 -5.78
CA ASN A 297 10.90 17.64 -4.86
C ASN A 297 10.32 16.21 -4.85
N LEU A 298 10.09 15.66 -6.04
CA LEU A 298 9.53 14.32 -6.21
C LEU A 298 10.56 13.24 -5.86
N TYR A 299 10.12 12.22 -5.13
CA TYR A 299 10.93 11.08 -4.74
C TYR A 299 10.72 9.90 -5.68
N ILE A 300 11.80 9.42 -6.30
CA ILE A 300 11.72 8.29 -7.22
C ILE A 300 12.72 7.23 -6.79
N PRO A 301 12.26 6.10 -6.22
CA PRO A 301 13.13 4.96 -6.01
C PRO A 301 13.44 4.31 -7.37
N ILE A 302 14.71 4.04 -7.61
CA ILE A 302 15.17 3.31 -8.79
C ILE A 302 15.48 1.87 -8.37
N ASP A 303 14.67 0.92 -8.83
CA ASP A 303 14.93 -0.51 -8.72
C ASP A 303 15.94 -0.91 -9.81
N ALA A 304 17.22 -0.71 -9.50
CA ALA A 304 18.31 -1.02 -10.41
C ALA A 304 18.37 -2.52 -10.75
N ALA A 305 18.04 -3.40 -9.81
CA ALA A 305 18.05 -4.84 -10.06
C ALA A 305 17.05 -5.20 -11.16
N ARG A 306 15.81 -4.70 -11.05
CA ARG A 306 14.78 -4.92 -12.07
C ARG A 306 15.11 -4.23 -13.39
N SER A 307 15.58 -2.99 -13.35
CA SER A 307 15.94 -2.22 -14.54
C SER A 307 17.00 -2.91 -15.39
N LEU A 308 17.91 -3.68 -14.77
CA LEU A 308 19.00 -4.35 -15.45
C LEU A 308 18.74 -5.81 -15.78
N SER A 309 17.76 -6.46 -15.14
CA SER A 309 17.48 -7.89 -15.33
C SER A 309 16.18 -8.19 -16.07
N ILE A 310 15.20 -7.27 -16.05
CA ILE A 310 13.86 -7.52 -16.60
C ILE A 310 13.55 -6.55 -17.75
N GLU A 311 13.66 -5.24 -17.51
CA GLU A 311 13.32 -4.24 -18.52
C GLU A 311 14.15 -4.27 -19.82
N PRO A 312 15.40 -4.77 -19.87
CA PRO A 312 16.15 -4.88 -21.13
C PRO A 312 15.44 -5.69 -22.21
N ASP A 313 14.70 -6.73 -21.82
CA ASP A 313 13.95 -7.54 -22.79
C ASP A 313 12.79 -6.77 -23.39
N ASN A 314 12.09 -5.98 -22.58
CA ASN A 314 11.05 -5.07 -23.06
C ASN A 314 11.62 -4.04 -24.05
N CYS A 315 12.77 -3.43 -23.72
CA CYS A 315 13.47 -2.51 -24.63
C CYS A 315 13.82 -3.18 -25.97
N ARG A 316 14.43 -4.37 -25.96
CA ARG A 316 14.84 -5.08 -27.19
C ARG A 316 13.65 -5.44 -28.09
N GLN A 317 12.53 -5.81 -27.47
CA GLN A 317 11.35 -6.30 -28.16
C GLN A 317 10.53 -5.16 -28.75
N ASN A 318 10.32 -4.08 -27.99
CA ASN A 318 9.25 -3.11 -28.28
C ASN A 318 9.74 -1.70 -28.65
N TYR A 319 10.93 -1.29 -28.21
CA TYR A 319 11.38 0.09 -28.32
C TYR A 319 12.68 0.22 -29.14
N VAL A 320 12.96 1.44 -29.58
CA VAL A 320 14.26 1.78 -30.18
C VAL A 320 15.40 1.66 -29.15
N GLU A 321 16.64 1.63 -29.62
CA GLU A 321 17.85 1.49 -28.77
C GLU A 321 17.95 2.56 -27.67
N ALA A 322 17.43 3.76 -27.90
CA ALA A 322 17.36 4.80 -26.88
C ALA A 322 16.63 4.38 -25.58
N CYS A 323 15.80 3.32 -25.60
CA CYS A 323 15.18 2.73 -24.41
C CYS A 323 16.19 2.34 -23.34
N PHE A 324 17.40 1.92 -23.71
CA PHE A 324 18.43 1.56 -22.72
C PHE A 324 18.89 2.74 -21.86
N ASN A 325 18.78 3.97 -22.37
CA ASN A 325 19.07 5.19 -21.59
C ASN A 325 18.00 5.46 -20.51
N PHE A 326 16.88 4.74 -20.53
CA PHE A 326 15.80 4.88 -19.56
C PHE A 326 15.96 3.94 -18.37
N LEU A 327 16.83 2.93 -18.48
CA LEU A 327 17.00 1.89 -17.47
C LEU A 327 17.97 2.34 -16.38
N ALA A 328 17.44 2.56 -15.17
CA ALA A 328 18.19 3.01 -14.00
C ALA A 328 19.23 4.14 -14.27
N PRO A 329 18.81 5.31 -14.80
CA PRO A 329 19.72 6.40 -15.17
C PRO A 329 20.24 7.19 -13.95
N VAL A 330 20.61 6.49 -12.87
CA VAL A 330 20.91 7.07 -11.55
C VAL A 330 21.93 8.21 -11.65
N LYS A 331 23.04 8.00 -12.38
CA LYS A 331 24.08 9.02 -12.53
C LYS A 331 23.55 10.27 -13.23
N THR A 332 22.90 10.10 -14.39
CA THR A 332 22.35 11.22 -15.17
C THR A 332 21.27 11.98 -14.43
N MET A 333 20.53 11.32 -13.53
CA MET A 333 19.52 11.96 -12.69
C MET A 333 20.12 12.71 -11.49
N LEU A 334 21.35 12.39 -11.08
CA LEU A 334 22.07 13.04 -9.98
C LEU A 334 22.94 14.21 -10.45
N ASP A 335 23.46 14.15 -11.67
CA ASP A 335 24.29 15.18 -12.31
C ASP A 335 23.43 16.41 -12.75
#